data_AF-A0A6L6R1B0-F1
#
_entry.id   AF-A0A6L6R1B0-F1
#
_cell.length_a   1.000
_cell.length_b   1.000
_cell.length_c   1.000
_cell.angle_alpha   90.00
_cell.angle_beta   90.00
_cell.angle_gamma   90.00
#
_symmetry.space_group_name_H-M   'P 1'
#
loop_
_entity.id
_entity.type
_entity.pdbx_description
1 polymer ?
#
loop_
_entity_poly.entity_id
_entity_poly.type
_entity_poly.pdbx_seq_one_letter_code
_entity_poly.pdbx_strand_id
1 'polypeptide(L)'
;MHALLVFESMFGNTLEVANAVAAGIAEATDGAMVDVAEVGTLPAVGPDVDLLVVGGPTHAFGMSRPTTRQSARDQMRNHDDVPAGVVSEGIGVREWLDQLPAAHAHLLCAAFDTRVSSPRVPGSAAHGMAKRLRHKGYAEASEPHTFWVAGTEGPVIEGEISKAREWGRSLAISTRSHRW
;
A
#
# COMPACT_ATOMS: atom_id res chain seq x y z
N MET A 1 -17.85 1.54 9.16
CA MET A 1 -17.00 0.95 8.11
C MET A 1 -15.68 0.59 8.76
N HIS A 2 -15.12 -0.55 8.41
CA HIS A 2 -13.80 -0.96 8.86
C HIS A 2 -12.86 -1.11 7.66
N ALA A 3 -11.77 -0.34 7.66
CA ALA A 3 -10.74 -0.42 6.64
C ALA A 3 -9.45 -0.98 7.26
N LEU A 4 -8.86 -1.96 6.59
CA LEU A 4 -7.54 -2.46 6.90
C LEU A 4 -6.57 -2.04 5.79
N LEU A 5 -5.53 -1.31 6.15
CA LEU A 5 -4.47 -0.89 5.24
C LEU A 5 -3.19 -1.65 5.60
N VAL A 6 -2.74 -2.49 4.67
CA VAL A 6 -1.49 -3.24 4.79
C VAL A 6 -0.45 -2.63 3.88
N PHE A 7 0.73 -2.32 4.39
CA PHE A 7 1.79 -1.74 3.59
C PHE A 7 3.14 -2.45 3.76
N GLU A 8 3.94 -2.45 2.71
CA GLU A 8 5.38 -2.68 2.77
C GLU A 8 6.08 -1.34 2.55
N SER A 9 7.14 -1.05 3.31
CA SER A 9 7.96 0.15 3.10
C SER A 9 9.42 -0.17 3.39
N MET A 10 10.35 0.36 2.59
CA MET A 10 11.78 0.24 2.88
C MET A 10 12.28 1.53 3.54
N PHE A 11 12.12 2.66 2.85
CA PHE A 11 12.67 3.98 3.23
C PHE A 11 11.64 4.92 3.87
N GLY A 12 10.48 4.41 4.29
CA GLY A 12 9.43 5.23 4.92
C GLY A 12 8.43 5.89 3.95
N ASN A 13 8.77 6.09 2.68
CA ASN A 13 7.87 6.75 1.70
C ASN A 13 6.48 6.09 1.59
N THR A 14 6.42 4.75 1.49
CA THR A 14 5.14 4.04 1.37
C THR A 14 4.34 4.10 2.67
N LEU A 15 5.02 4.13 3.83
CA LEU A 15 4.38 4.32 5.14
C LEU A 15 3.76 5.73 5.25
N GLU A 16 4.47 6.76 4.78
CA GLU A 16 3.96 8.13 4.76
C GLU A 16 2.68 8.25 3.92
N VAL A 17 2.70 7.67 2.71
CA VAL A 17 1.52 7.59 1.84
C VAL A 17 0.40 6.77 2.48
N ALA A 18 0.70 5.61 3.07
CA ALA A 18 -0.26 4.77 3.78
C ALA A 18 -1.02 5.55 4.86
N ASN A 19 -0.30 6.30 5.69
CA ASN A 19 -0.89 7.15 6.72
C ASN A 19 -1.80 8.24 6.13
N ALA A 20 -1.40 8.85 5.01
CA ALA A 20 -2.21 9.86 4.34
C ALA A 20 -3.51 9.28 3.75
N VAL A 21 -3.45 8.09 3.15
CA VAL A 21 -4.64 7.36 2.68
C VAL A 21 -5.56 7.03 3.85
N ALA A 22 -5.02 6.49 4.95
CA ALA A 22 -5.78 6.17 6.15
C ALA A 22 -6.49 7.40 6.74
N ALA A 23 -5.80 8.54 6.82
CA ALA A 23 -6.39 9.81 7.25
C ALA A 23 -7.57 10.22 6.34
N GLY A 24 -7.39 10.09 5.02
CA GLY A 24 -8.46 10.35 4.05
C GLY A 24 -9.69 9.47 4.27
N ILE A 25 -9.49 8.17 4.51
CA ILE A 25 -10.58 7.22 4.79
C ILE A 25 -11.34 7.63 6.07
N ALA A 26 -10.62 7.90 7.15
CA ALA A 26 -11.19 8.27 8.44
C ALA A 26 -12.02 9.56 8.37
N GLU A 27 -11.59 10.54 7.59
CA GLU A 27 -12.29 11.83 7.46
C GLU A 27 -13.59 11.75 6.65
N ALA A 28 -13.67 10.82 5.68
CA ALA A 28 -14.83 10.70 4.82
C ALA A 28 -16.00 9.95 5.47
N THR A 29 -15.76 9.25 6.58
CA THR A 29 -16.78 8.42 7.24
C THR A 29 -16.65 8.57 8.75
N ASP A 30 -17.61 9.24 9.36
CA ASP A 30 -17.70 9.36 10.82
C ASP A 30 -17.78 7.96 11.46
N GLY A 31 -16.97 7.75 12.50
CA GLY A 31 -16.82 6.45 13.17
C GLY A 31 -16.18 5.33 12.33
N ALA A 32 -15.46 5.63 11.24
CA ALA A 32 -14.68 4.60 10.55
C ALA A 32 -13.53 4.09 11.42
N MET A 33 -13.39 2.76 11.50
CA MET A 33 -12.21 2.12 12.07
C MET A 33 -11.20 1.94 10.93
N VAL A 34 -9.99 2.45 11.11
CA VAL A 34 -8.92 2.35 10.10
C VAL A 34 -7.68 1.81 10.76
N ASP A 35 -7.36 0.55 10.46
CA ASP A 35 -6.14 -0.10 10.93
C ASP A 35 -5.04 0.05 9.87
N VAL A 36 -3.86 0.49 10.29
CA VAL A 36 -2.68 0.60 9.43
C VAL A 36 -1.62 -0.35 9.96
N ALA A 37 -1.22 -1.31 9.14
CA ALA A 37 -0.32 -2.38 9.53
C ALA A 37 0.81 -2.57 8.52
N GLU A 38 2.02 -2.71 9.05
CA GLU A 38 3.17 -3.15 8.28
C GLU A 38 3.00 -4.65 7.92
N VAL A 39 3.38 -5.05 6.72
CA VAL A 39 3.11 -6.40 6.18
C VAL A 39 3.74 -7.53 7.01
N GLY A 40 4.88 -7.29 7.65
CA GLY A 40 5.57 -8.23 8.52
C GLY A 40 4.86 -8.49 9.86
N THR A 41 3.93 -7.62 10.29
CA THR A 41 3.11 -7.85 11.49
C THR A 41 1.84 -8.66 11.23
N LEU A 42 1.61 -9.06 9.96
CA LEU A 42 0.64 -10.05 9.51
C LEU A 42 -0.76 -9.95 10.18
N PRO A 43 -1.49 -8.83 10.03
CA PRO A 43 -2.88 -8.81 10.47
C PRO A 43 -3.70 -9.81 9.63
N ALA A 44 -4.48 -10.65 10.30
CA ALA A 44 -5.50 -11.43 9.63
C ALA A 44 -6.57 -10.48 9.08
N VAL A 45 -7.03 -10.71 7.85
CA VAL A 45 -8.16 -9.97 7.30
C VAL A 45 -9.44 -10.56 7.90
N GLY A 46 -10.01 -9.85 8.87
CA GLY A 46 -11.22 -10.26 9.57
C GLY A 46 -12.48 -10.17 8.70
N PRO A 47 -13.57 -10.87 9.09
CA PRO A 47 -14.84 -10.82 8.38
C PRO A 47 -15.58 -9.47 8.52
N ASP A 48 -15.13 -8.62 9.44
CA ASP A 48 -15.62 -7.27 9.71
C ASP A 48 -14.98 -6.20 8.81
N VAL A 49 -13.91 -6.55 8.09
CA VAL A 49 -13.23 -5.63 7.16
C VAL A 49 -14.09 -5.41 5.92
N ASP A 50 -14.36 -4.15 5.61
CA ASP A 50 -15.11 -3.71 4.44
C ASP A 50 -14.22 -3.33 3.26
N LEU A 51 -13.03 -2.83 3.58
CA LEU A 51 -12.06 -2.30 2.63
C LEU A 51 -10.66 -2.76 3.01
N LEU A 52 -10.02 -3.50 2.10
CA LEU A 52 -8.61 -3.85 2.18
C LEU A 52 -7.79 -2.95 1.25
N VAL A 53 -6.92 -2.12 1.80
CA VAL A 53 -5.98 -1.30 1.01
C VAL A 53 -4.58 -1.90 1.11
N VAL A 54 -3.92 -2.13 -0.02
CA VAL A 54 -2.57 -2.74 -0.06
C VAL A 54 -1.57 -1.80 -0.72
N GLY A 55 -0.51 -1.45 0.00
CA GLY A 55 0.53 -0.52 -0.43
C GLY A 55 1.92 -1.14 -0.49
N GLY A 56 2.73 -0.80 -1.48
CA GLY A 56 4.12 -1.27 -1.52
C GLY A 56 5.02 -0.46 -2.44
N PRO A 57 6.35 -0.49 -2.25
CA PRO A 57 7.26 0.12 -3.20
C PRO A 57 7.27 -0.66 -4.52
N THR A 58 7.50 0.04 -5.62
CA THR A 58 7.82 -0.64 -6.89
C THR A 58 9.31 -0.90 -6.98
N HIS A 59 9.71 -2.18 -6.94
CA HIS A 59 11.07 -2.64 -7.16
C HIS A 59 11.14 -3.44 -8.46
N ALA A 60 12.17 -3.18 -9.28
CA ALA A 60 12.39 -3.92 -10.54
C ALA A 60 11.09 -4.08 -11.37
N PHE A 61 10.36 -2.98 -11.55
CA PHE A 61 9.11 -2.89 -12.33
C PHE A 61 7.88 -3.62 -11.74
N GLY A 62 7.90 -4.03 -10.47
CA GLY A 62 6.74 -4.63 -9.81
C GLY A 62 6.84 -4.65 -8.29
N MET A 63 6.05 -5.52 -7.63
CA MET A 63 6.20 -5.74 -6.19
C MET A 63 7.60 -6.26 -5.86
N SER A 64 8.08 -5.92 -4.66
CA SER A 64 9.36 -6.39 -4.16
C SER A 64 9.47 -7.93 -4.15
N ARG A 65 10.72 -8.37 -4.15
CA ARG A 65 11.17 -9.75 -3.97
C ARG A 65 12.21 -9.76 -2.86
N PRO A 66 12.50 -10.93 -2.23
CA PRO A 66 13.50 -11.02 -1.19
C PRO A 66 14.85 -10.41 -1.59
N THR A 67 15.30 -10.67 -2.82
CA THR A 67 16.54 -10.11 -3.38
C THR A 67 16.51 -8.58 -3.49
N THR A 68 15.43 -8.00 -4.01
CA THR A 68 15.31 -6.53 -4.12
C THR A 68 15.17 -5.84 -2.76
N ARG A 69 14.56 -6.52 -1.77
CA ARG A 69 14.49 -6.02 -0.39
C ARG A 69 15.88 -6.05 0.25
N GLN A 70 16.65 -7.12 0.01
CA GLN A 70 18.05 -7.18 0.46
C GLN A 70 18.88 -6.06 -0.14
N SER A 71 18.77 -5.81 -1.46
CA SER A 71 19.49 -4.70 -2.10
C SER A 71 19.13 -3.33 -1.51
N ALA A 72 17.86 -3.09 -1.18
CA ALA A 72 17.44 -1.86 -0.51
C ALA A 72 18.02 -1.74 0.92
N ARG A 73 18.16 -2.85 1.65
CA ARG A 73 18.85 -2.87 2.96
C ARG A 73 20.33 -2.55 2.82
N ASP A 74 20.98 -3.12 1.82
CA ASP A 74 22.41 -2.90 1.58
C ASP A 74 22.66 -1.44 1.21
N GLN A 75 21.77 -0.82 0.43
CA GLN A 75 21.83 0.62 0.12
C GLN A 75 21.70 1.47 1.38
N MET A 76 20.73 1.17 2.24
CA MET A 76 20.53 1.89 3.51
C MET A 76 21.75 1.82 4.42
N ARG A 77 22.41 0.65 4.51
CA ARG A 77 23.60 0.45 5.35
C ARG A 77 24.81 1.27 4.91
N ASN A 78 24.83 1.76 3.68
CA ASN A 78 25.93 2.55 3.12
C ASN A 78 25.71 4.07 3.25
N HIS A 79 24.61 4.52 3.87
CA HIS A 79 24.32 5.93 4.12
C HIS A 79 24.31 6.22 5.63
N ASP A 80 25.33 6.94 6.11
CA ASP A 80 25.52 7.27 7.54
C ASP A 80 24.45 8.24 8.10
N ASP A 81 23.68 8.91 7.23
CA ASP A 81 22.72 9.97 7.60
C ASP A 81 21.24 9.52 7.65
N VAL A 82 20.92 8.25 7.41
CA VAL A 82 19.52 7.77 7.42
C VAL A 82 19.17 7.10 8.75
N PRO A 83 18.08 7.52 9.45
CA PRO A 83 17.65 6.89 10.69
C PRO A 83 17.38 5.39 10.53
N ALA A 84 17.64 4.65 11.61
CA ALA A 84 17.68 3.20 11.76
C ALA A 84 16.79 2.34 10.83
N GLY A 85 17.43 1.55 9.97
CA GLY A 85 16.86 0.34 9.38
C GLY A 85 15.81 0.55 8.28
N VAL A 86 15.46 -0.53 7.59
CA VAL A 86 14.33 -0.51 6.66
C VAL A 86 13.04 -0.76 7.44
N VAL A 87 11.93 -0.14 7.04
CA VAL A 87 10.66 -0.27 7.79
C VAL A 87 10.13 -1.72 7.77
N SER A 88 10.21 -2.40 6.63
CA SER A 88 9.79 -3.80 6.45
C SER A 88 10.99 -4.74 6.36
N GLU A 89 11.31 -5.42 7.47
CA GLU A 89 12.44 -6.34 7.56
C GLU A 89 12.11 -7.80 7.20
N GLY A 90 10.83 -8.17 7.21
CA GLY A 90 10.35 -9.53 7.00
C GLY A 90 10.01 -9.88 5.54
N ILE A 91 8.81 -10.44 5.37
CA ILE A 91 8.21 -10.69 4.07
C ILE A 91 7.74 -9.37 3.42
N GLY A 92 7.45 -9.40 2.11
CA GLY A 92 6.83 -8.27 1.42
C GLY A 92 5.34 -8.50 1.14
N VAL A 93 4.69 -7.50 0.55
CA VAL A 93 3.27 -7.60 0.12
C VAL A 93 3.06 -8.73 -0.88
N ARG A 94 4.09 -9.09 -1.65
CA ARG A 94 4.04 -10.23 -2.58
C ARG A 94 3.73 -11.52 -1.83
N GLU A 95 4.57 -11.86 -0.86
CA GLU A 95 4.47 -13.12 -0.11
C GLU A 95 3.23 -13.15 0.79
N TRP A 96 2.82 -11.99 1.30
CA TRP A 96 1.58 -11.86 2.07
C TRP A 96 0.34 -12.09 1.19
N LEU A 97 0.28 -11.49 0.01
CA LEU A 97 -0.84 -11.69 -0.92
C LEU A 97 -0.97 -13.16 -1.33
N ASP A 98 0.13 -13.90 -1.47
CA ASP A 98 0.08 -15.32 -1.80
C ASP A 98 -0.63 -16.13 -0.69
N GLN A 99 -0.46 -15.75 0.58
CA GLN A 99 -1.11 -16.35 1.76
C GLN A 99 -2.53 -15.85 2.03
N LEU A 100 -2.93 -14.75 1.40
CA LEU A 100 -4.26 -14.17 1.59
C LEU A 100 -5.36 -15.16 1.18
N PRO A 101 -6.42 -15.38 2.00
CA PRO A 101 -7.53 -16.25 1.62
C PRO A 101 -8.28 -15.70 0.40
N ALA A 102 -9.23 -16.49 -0.11
CA ALA A 102 -10.20 -15.96 -1.08
C ALA A 102 -11.07 -14.89 -0.42
N ALA A 103 -11.56 -13.93 -1.20
CA ALA A 103 -12.40 -12.86 -0.69
C ALA A 103 -13.67 -13.40 -0.03
N HIS A 104 -14.06 -12.78 1.07
CA HIS A 104 -15.39 -12.92 1.65
C HIS A 104 -16.37 -11.94 0.98
N ALA A 105 -17.67 -12.21 1.12
CA ALA A 105 -18.70 -11.35 0.53
C ALA A 105 -18.55 -9.90 1.00
N HIS A 106 -18.72 -8.94 0.08
CA HIS A 106 -18.71 -7.49 0.32
C HIS A 106 -17.34 -6.85 0.65
N LEU A 107 -16.26 -7.61 0.76
CA LEU A 107 -14.92 -7.04 0.96
C LEU A 107 -14.40 -6.42 -0.35
N LEU A 108 -14.27 -5.10 -0.37
CA LEU A 108 -13.62 -4.38 -1.46
C LEU A 108 -12.10 -4.28 -1.23
N CYS A 109 -11.36 -4.09 -2.31
CA CYS A 109 -9.93 -3.85 -2.25
C CYS A 109 -9.47 -2.64 -3.07
N ALA A 110 -8.33 -2.08 -2.68
CA ALA A 110 -7.62 -1.07 -3.46
C ALA A 110 -6.11 -1.30 -3.32
N ALA A 111 -5.34 -0.92 -4.35
CA ALA A 111 -3.89 -1.06 -4.34
C ALA A 111 -3.21 0.24 -4.71
N PHE A 112 -2.11 0.56 -4.03
CA PHE A 112 -1.26 1.67 -4.42
C PHE A 112 0.22 1.31 -4.40
N ASP A 113 1.04 2.07 -5.12
CA ASP A 113 2.48 1.96 -5.01
C ASP A 113 3.17 3.31 -4.89
N THR A 114 4.40 3.29 -4.41
CA THR A 114 5.32 4.43 -4.52
C THR A 114 6.35 4.15 -5.61
N ARG A 115 6.54 5.11 -6.53
CA ARG A 115 7.43 4.99 -7.70
C ARG A 115 8.32 6.20 -7.86
N VAL A 116 9.59 5.95 -8.22
CA VAL A 116 10.53 7.01 -8.58
C VAL A 116 10.04 7.71 -9.84
N SER A 117 10.00 9.04 -9.78
CA SER A 117 9.48 9.89 -10.86
C SER A 117 10.46 10.10 -12.02
N SER A 118 11.76 9.89 -11.80
CA SER A 118 12.80 10.09 -12.80
C SER A 118 13.99 9.13 -12.62
N PRO A 119 14.39 8.35 -13.65
CA PRO A 119 13.68 8.18 -14.92
C PRO A 119 12.34 7.43 -14.73
N ARG A 120 11.33 7.75 -15.54
CA ARG A 120 10.06 7.01 -15.53
C ARG A 120 10.24 5.65 -16.18
N VAL A 121 10.15 4.61 -15.37
CA VAL A 121 10.25 3.22 -15.84
C VAL A 121 8.88 2.54 -15.91
N PRO A 122 8.69 1.60 -16.86
CA PRO A 122 7.46 0.83 -16.94
C PRO A 122 7.29 -0.09 -15.73
N GLY A 123 6.05 -0.59 -15.54
CA GLY A 123 5.71 -1.47 -14.43
C GLY A 123 5.25 -0.75 -13.16
N SER A 124 4.55 -1.49 -12.31
CA SER A 124 3.88 -0.96 -11.12
C SER A 124 3.60 -2.11 -10.16
N ALA A 125 4.00 -1.95 -8.90
CA ALA A 125 3.60 -2.87 -7.85
C ALA A 125 2.08 -2.84 -7.65
N ALA A 126 1.44 -1.67 -7.73
CA ALA A 126 -0.01 -1.51 -7.56
C ALA A 126 -0.80 -2.37 -8.55
N HIS A 127 -0.42 -2.35 -9.83
CA HIS A 127 -1.03 -3.20 -10.86
C HIS A 127 -0.81 -4.69 -10.58
N GLY A 128 0.38 -5.06 -10.09
CA GLY A 128 0.70 -6.42 -9.71
C GLY A 128 -0.10 -6.93 -8.50
N MET A 129 -0.39 -6.04 -7.54
CA MET A 129 -1.22 -6.30 -6.36
C MET A 129 -2.69 -6.45 -6.74
N ALA A 130 -3.26 -5.48 -7.45
CA ALA A 130 -4.65 -5.52 -7.90
C ALA A 130 -4.95 -6.75 -8.76
N LYS A 131 -4.04 -7.10 -9.69
CA LYS A 131 -4.18 -8.35 -10.46
C LYS A 131 -4.29 -9.57 -9.56
N ARG A 132 -3.47 -9.69 -8.50
CA ARG A 132 -3.52 -10.84 -7.58
C ARG A 132 -4.79 -10.86 -6.74
N LEU A 133 -5.19 -9.71 -6.20
CA LEU A 133 -6.44 -9.55 -5.44
C LEU A 133 -7.64 -9.98 -6.30
N ARG A 134 -7.72 -9.53 -7.55
CA ARG A 134 -8.78 -9.94 -8.47
C ARG A 134 -8.82 -11.44 -8.74
N HIS A 135 -7.65 -12.10 -8.90
CA HIS A 135 -7.62 -13.57 -9.06
C HIS A 135 -8.10 -14.32 -7.81
N LYS A 136 -8.07 -13.68 -6.63
CA LYS A 136 -8.60 -14.22 -5.37
C LYS A 136 -10.06 -13.83 -5.10
N GLY A 137 -10.72 -13.16 -6.05
CA GLY A 137 -12.14 -12.80 -5.98
C GLY A 137 -12.45 -11.49 -5.27
N TYR A 138 -11.44 -10.67 -4.95
CA TYR A 138 -11.68 -9.35 -4.35
C TYR A 138 -12.21 -8.38 -5.39
N ALA A 139 -13.27 -7.64 -5.04
CA ALA A 139 -13.81 -6.59 -5.90
C ALA A 139 -13.05 -5.27 -5.69
N GLU A 140 -12.72 -4.57 -6.77
CA GLU A 140 -11.88 -3.36 -6.70
C GLU A 140 -12.74 -2.12 -6.38
N ALA A 141 -12.41 -1.37 -5.32
CA ALA A 141 -13.04 -0.09 -4.97
C ALA A 141 -12.55 1.06 -5.87
N SER A 142 -11.37 0.90 -6.49
CA SER A 142 -10.71 1.89 -7.33
C SER A 142 -9.64 1.21 -8.19
N GLU A 143 -9.27 1.83 -9.31
CA GLU A 143 -8.10 1.43 -10.09
C GLU A 143 -6.80 1.57 -9.26
N PRO A 144 -5.75 0.79 -9.58
CA PRO A 144 -4.49 0.86 -8.85
C PRO A 144 -3.83 2.24 -8.98
N HIS A 145 -3.40 2.82 -7.86
CA HIS A 145 -2.87 4.19 -7.83
C HIS A 145 -1.34 4.23 -7.68
N THR A 146 -0.67 5.15 -8.36
CA THR A 146 0.77 5.41 -8.15
C THR A 146 0.93 6.76 -7.47
N PHE A 147 1.70 6.78 -6.37
CA PHE A 147 2.23 7.98 -5.75
C PHE A 147 3.71 8.13 -6.06
N TRP A 148 4.15 9.37 -6.29
CA TRP A 148 5.50 9.62 -6.80
C TRP A 148 6.50 10.00 -5.70
N VAL A 149 7.71 9.47 -5.79
CA VAL A 149 8.86 9.83 -4.97
C VAL A 149 9.98 10.41 -5.84
N ALA A 150 10.78 11.32 -5.29
CA ALA A 150 11.84 12.01 -6.00
C ALA A 150 13.05 11.10 -6.31
N GLY A 151 13.34 10.18 -5.40
CA GLY A 151 14.37 9.15 -5.53
C GLY A 151 14.00 7.87 -4.79
N THR A 152 14.88 6.88 -4.81
CA THR A 152 14.67 5.58 -4.13
C THR A 152 14.40 5.77 -2.64
N GLU A 153 15.18 6.64 -1.99
CA GLU A 153 15.04 6.97 -0.56
C GLU A 153 13.97 8.03 -0.31
N GLY A 154 13.42 8.62 -1.37
CA GLY A 154 12.45 9.70 -1.30
C GLY A 154 13.07 11.07 -1.64
N PRO A 155 12.49 12.16 -1.14
CA PRO A 155 11.20 12.19 -0.41
C PRO A 155 10.01 11.84 -1.32
N VAL A 156 8.82 11.68 -0.72
CA VAL A 156 7.55 11.77 -1.45
C VAL A 156 7.45 13.14 -2.11
N ILE A 157 7.02 13.17 -3.38
CA ILE A 157 6.95 14.42 -4.15
C ILE A 157 5.87 15.33 -3.56
N GLU A 158 6.14 16.64 -3.58
CA GLU A 158 5.21 17.66 -3.14
C GLU A 158 3.82 17.48 -3.75
N GLY A 159 2.79 17.51 -2.90
CA GLY A 159 1.39 17.33 -3.28
C GLY A 159 0.92 15.88 -3.36
N GLU A 160 1.80 14.87 -3.43
CA GLU A 160 1.39 13.46 -3.48
C GLU A 160 0.71 13.00 -2.17
N ILE A 161 1.11 13.56 -1.03
CA ILE A 161 0.45 13.30 0.27
C ILE A 161 -1.00 13.83 0.28
N SER A 162 -1.23 15.02 -0.28
CA SER A 162 -2.60 15.56 -0.41
C SER A 162 -3.45 14.69 -1.34
N LYS A 163 -2.89 14.24 -2.47
CA LYS A 163 -3.55 13.29 -3.38
C LYS A 163 -3.85 11.96 -2.71
N ALA A 164 -2.94 11.44 -1.89
CA ALA A 164 -3.14 10.20 -1.13
C ALA A 164 -4.32 10.33 -0.17
N ARG A 165 -4.42 11.47 0.52
CA ARG A 165 -5.56 11.78 1.39
C ARG A 165 -6.88 11.91 0.61
N GLU A 166 -6.86 12.57 -0.55
CA GLU A 166 -8.03 12.66 -1.44
C GLU A 166 -8.47 11.30 -1.98
N TRP A 167 -7.52 10.45 -2.38
CA TRP A 167 -7.79 9.08 -2.80
C TRP A 167 -8.38 8.24 -1.65
N GLY A 168 -7.85 8.37 -0.43
CA GLY A 168 -8.44 7.72 0.75
C GLY A 168 -9.91 8.10 0.96
N ARG A 169 -10.27 9.38 0.79
CA ARG A 169 -11.67 9.82 0.86
C ARG A 169 -12.54 9.18 -0.22
N SER A 170 -12.04 9.07 -1.46
CA SER A 170 -12.79 8.47 -2.55
C SER A 170 -13.02 6.95 -2.35
N LEU A 171 -12.05 6.24 -1.77
CA LEU A 171 -12.19 4.82 -1.42
C LEU A 171 -13.32 4.60 -0.40
N ALA A 172 -13.38 5.43 0.63
CA ALA A 172 -14.44 5.36 1.64
C ALA A 172 -15.83 5.57 1.01
N ILE A 173 -15.96 6.55 0.10
CA ILE A 173 -17.21 6.81 -0.63
C ILE A 173 -17.59 5.61 -1.52
N SER A 174 -16.65 5.07 -2.27
CA SER A 174 -16.86 3.90 -3.14
C SER A 174 -17.35 2.66 -2.35
N THR A 175 -16.75 2.43 -1.19
CA THR A 175 -17.08 1.31 -0.30
C THR A 175 -18.50 1.42 0.26
N ARG A 176 -18.94 2.63 0.62
CA ARG A 176 -20.31 2.86 1.10
C ARG A 176 -21.37 2.61 0.03
N SER A 177 -21.08 2.91 -1.23
CA SER A 177 -22.00 2.71 -2.35
C SER A 177 -22.24 1.24 -2.71
N HIS A 178 -21.29 0.35 -2.38
CA HIS A 178 -21.38 -1.10 -2.67
C HIS A 178 -22.12 -1.91 -1.60
N ARG A 179 -22.59 -1.28 -0.51
CA ARG A 179 -23.29 -1.95 0.60
C ARG A 179 -24.80 -2.14 0.39
N TRP A 180 -25.32 -1.93 -0.83
CA TRP A 180 -26.75 -1.99 -1.16
C TRP A 180 -27.04 -2.88 -2.35
#